data_AF-A0A3B9QNA4-F1
#
_entry.id   AF-A0A3B9QNA4-F1
#
_cell.length_a   1.000
_cell.length_b   1.000
_cell.length_c   1.000
_cell.angle_alpha   90.00
_cell.angle_beta   90.00
_cell.angle_gamma   90.00
#
_symmetry.space_group_name_H-M   'P 1'
#
loop_
_entity.id
_entity.type
_entity.pdbx_description
1 polymer ?
#
loop_
_entity_poly.entity_id
_entity_poly.type
_entity_poly.pdbx_seq_one_letter_code
_entity_poly.pdbx_strand_id
1 'polypeptide(L)'
;MGKKLALWAALAVGIAAGLAFGFRGLLRELVVAPLVRLWWLMDSLPQGLVWLVAVAVGALAGLRALGSMPRAERPRPQEPRPPVSQLIELVRLIRRAEYSPAARRELGRRLSRTAVGIRARREGVPPRQAWADLRAGRWPQEEELLLVLVPPRFPWPARTGQNYLESLSRAVELLSLKARGGIREAR
;
A
#
# COMPACT_ATOMS: atom_id res chain seq x y z
N MET A 1 -13.01 81.88 -2.49
CA MET A 1 -13.16 80.40 -2.49
C MET A 1 -11.83 79.65 -2.34
N GLY A 2 -10.73 80.10 -2.97
CA GLY A 2 -9.44 79.37 -2.99
C GLY A 2 -8.77 79.09 -1.64
N LYS A 3 -8.87 79.98 -0.64
CA LYS A 3 -8.21 79.77 0.67
C LYS A 3 -8.73 78.54 1.44
N LYS A 4 -10.03 78.24 1.33
CA LYS A 4 -10.61 77.04 1.96
C LYS A 4 -10.13 75.76 1.27
N LEU A 5 -10.05 75.76 -0.06
CA LEU A 5 -9.54 74.62 -0.82
C LEU A 5 -8.07 74.34 -0.50
N ALA A 6 -7.24 75.37 -0.40
CA ALA A 6 -5.83 75.22 -0.02
C ALA A 6 -5.67 74.64 1.40
N LEU A 7 -6.51 75.06 2.35
CA LEU A 7 -6.48 74.55 3.71
C LEU A 7 -6.90 73.08 3.79
N TRP A 8 -7.95 72.68 3.07
CA TRP A 8 -8.37 71.28 3.00
C TRP A 8 -7.33 70.39 2.31
N ALA A 9 -6.69 70.88 1.25
CA ALA A 9 -5.62 70.14 0.57
C ALA A 9 -4.40 69.94 1.49
N ALA A 10 -3.98 70.97 2.22
CA ALA A 10 -2.89 70.86 3.19
C ALA A 10 -3.21 69.87 4.32
N LEU A 11 -4.44 69.87 4.82
CA LEU A 11 -4.89 68.92 5.84
C LEU A 11 -4.88 67.48 5.31
N ALA A 12 -5.41 67.26 4.10
CA ALA A 12 -5.42 65.94 3.47
C ALA A 12 -4.00 65.39 3.24
N VAL A 13 -3.08 66.23 2.79
CA VAL A 13 -1.66 65.85 2.61
C VAL A 13 -1.01 65.53 3.96
N GLY A 14 -1.28 66.32 5.01
CA GLY A 14 -0.78 66.06 6.36
C GLY A 14 -1.27 64.72 6.93
N ILE A 15 -2.56 64.40 6.75
CA ILE A 15 -3.15 63.13 7.19
C ILE A 15 -2.58 61.95 6.39
N ALA A 16 -2.48 62.08 5.07
CA ALA A 16 -1.92 61.04 4.21
C ALA A 16 -0.44 60.75 4.54
N ALA A 17 0.36 61.79 4.78
CA ALA A 17 1.75 61.65 5.21
C ALA A 17 1.83 60.97 6.59
N GLY A 18 1.02 61.41 7.57
CA GLY A 18 0.96 60.80 8.90
C GLY A 18 0.60 59.32 8.86
N LEU A 19 -0.40 58.95 8.04
CA LEU A 19 -0.78 57.56 7.81
C LEU A 19 0.32 56.74 7.14
N ALA A 20 0.98 57.27 6.11
CA ALA A 20 2.07 56.58 5.41
C ALA A 20 3.27 56.31 6.34
N PHE A 21 3.65 57.29 7.17
CA PHE A 21 4.72 57.12 8.15
C PHE A 21 4.34 56.17 9.29
N GLY A 22 3.12 56.28 9.83
CA GLY A 22 2.61 55.36 10.85
C GLY A 22 2.54 53.92 10.34
N PHE A 23 2.02 53.73 9.12
CA PHE A 23 1.94 52.42 8.49
C PHE A 23 3.32 51.83 8.21
N ARG A 24 4.30 52.63 7.81
CA ARG A 24 5.69 52.18 7.62
C ARG A 24 6.33 51.72 8.93
N GLY A 25 6.11 52.43 10.03
CA GLY A 25 6.58 52.01 11.35
C GLY A 25 5.93 50.70 11.80
N LEU A 26 4.61 50.59 11.58
CA LEU A 26 3.84 49.41 11.93
C LEU A 26 4.26 48.19 11.10
N LEU A 27 4.44 48.33 9.78
CA LEU A 27 5.01 47.30 8.90
C LEU A 27 6.40 46.85 9.35
N ARG A 28 7.26 47.80 9.74
CA ARG A 28 8.61 47.48 10.19
C ARG A 28 8.58 46.64 11.48
N GLU A 29 7.77 47.02 12.45
CA GLU A 29 7.67 46.30 13.73
C GLU A 29 6.89 44.99 13.61
N LEU A 30 5.78 44.95 12.87
CA LEU A 30 4.95 43.74 12.77
C LEU A 30 5.50 42.71 11.78
N VAL A 31 6.24 43.13 10.75
CA VAL A 31 6.64 42.24 9.66
C VAL A 31 8.16 42.11 9.62
N VAL A 32 8.89 43.23 9.49
CA VAL A 32 10.34 43.18 9.28
C VAL A 32 11.07 42.69 10.53
N ALA A 33 10.75 43.20 11.71
CA ALA A 33 11.39 42.79 12.97
C ALA A 33 11.23 41.28 13.28
N PRO A 34 10.03 40.67 13.19
CA PRO A 34 9.90 39.24 13.40
C PRO A 34 10.56 38.42 12.29
N LEU A 35 10.54 38.86 11.03
CA LEU A 35 11.27 38.19 9.94
C LEU A 35 12.78 38.16 10.19
N VAL A 36 13.36 39.28 10.63
CA VAL A 36 14.79 39.37 10.96
C VAL A 36 15.13 38.48 12.17
N ARG A 37 14.27 38.46 13.20
CA ARG A 37 14.45 37.56 14.35
C ARG A 37 14.34 36.10 13.95
N LEU A 38 13.39 35.76 13.08
CA LEU A 38 13.21 34.40 12.58
C LEU A 38 14.41 33.96 11.73
N TRP A 39 14.97 34.87 10.92
CA TRP A 39 16.20 34.65 10.17
C TRP A 39 17.39 34.36 11.09
N TRP A 40 17.60 35.19 12.11
CA TRP A 40 18.64 34.95 13.11
C TRP A 40 18.45 33.63 13.86
N LEU A 41 17.21 33.28 14.18
CA LEU A 41 16.89 32.00 14.80
C LEU A 41 17.24 30.82 13.88
N MET A 42 16.94 30.94 12.58
CA MET A 42 17.30 29.94 11.57
C MET A 42 18.81 29.73 11.45
N ASP A 43 19.60 30.80 11.56
CA ASP A 43 21.07 30.71 11.49
C ASP A 43 21.67 30.07 12.76
N SER A 44 21.01 30.25 13.91
CA SER A 44 21.42 29.63 15.18
C SER A 44 20.96 28.17 15.35
N LEU A 45 20.13 27.66 14.45
CA LEU A 45 19.56 26.33 14.57
C LEU A 45 20.60 25.26 14.19
N PRO A 46 20.80 24.23 15.02
CA PRO A 46 21.64 23.10 14.66
C PRO A 46 21.16 22.50 13.34
N GLN A 47 22.07 22.23 12.42
CA GLN A 47 21.76 21.74 11.08
C GLN A 47 20.84 20.50 11.09
N GLY A 48 20.93 19.66 12.14
CA GLY A 48 20.04 18.52 12.35
C GLY A 48 18.55 18.89 12.55
N LEU A 49 18.25 20.05 13.14
CA LEU A 49 16.87 20.50 13.38
C LEU A 49 16.21 20.97 12.07
N VAL A 50 16.98 21.60 11.18
CA VAL A 50 16.54 21.95 9.82
C VAL A 50 16.16 20.70 9.04
N TRP A 51 17.00 19.66 9.10
CA TRP A 51 16.71 18.36 8.48
C TRP A 51 15.48 17.68 9.08
N LEU A 52 15.32 17.72 10.41
CA LEU A 52 14.14 17.19 11.09
C LEU A 52 12.85 17.84 10.60
N VAL A 53 12.84 19.17 10.49
CA VAL A 53 11.68 19.91 9.96
C VAL A 53 11.42 19.55 8.50
N ALA A 54 12.46 19.48 7.67
CA ALA A 54 12.33 19.09 6.26
C ALA A 54 11.75 17.67 6.09
N VAL A 55 12.25 16.71 6.87
CA VAL A 55 11.74 15.32 6.88
C VAL A 55 10.30 15.28 7.40
N ALA A 56 9.96 16.03 8.44
CA ALA A 56 8.60 16.09 8.98
C ALA A 56 7.60 16.65 7.94
N VAL A 57 7.97 17.73 7.23
CA VAL A 57 7.15 18.31 6.15
C VAL A 57 7.01 17.31 4.99
N GLY A 58 8.09 16.67 4.58
CA GLY A 58 8.06 15.64 3.54
C GLY A 58 7.18 14.44 3.91
N ALA A 59 7.27 13.96 5.15
CA ALA A 59 6.44 12.86 5.66
C ALA A 59 4.97 13.25 5.70
N LEU A 60 4.64 14.47 6.16
CA LEU A 60 3.27 14.96 6.18
C LEU A 60 2.68 15.10 4.77
N ALA A 61 3.47 15.61 3.82
CA ALA A 61 3.08 15.69 2.41
C ALA A 61 2.87 14.29 1.80
N GLY A 62 3.76 13.34 2.09
CA GLY A 62 3.64 11.95 1.67
C GLY A 62 2.38 11.26 2.21
N LEU A 63 2.07 11.46 3.50
CA LEU A 63 0.84 10.94 4.11
C LEU A 63 -0.42 11.54 3.48
N ARG A 64 -0.41 12.84 3.14
CA ARG A 64 -1.52 13.44 2.39
C ARG A 64 -1.62 12.89 0.97
N ALA A 65 -0.49 12.68 0.28
CA ALA A 65 -0.46 12.10 -1.05
C ALA A 65 -1.03 10.66 -1.08
N LEU A 66 -0.75 9.87 -0.05
CA LEU A 66 -1.33 8.54 0.16
C LEU A 66 -2.85 8.60 0.36
N GLY A 67 -3.35 9.61 1.08
CA GLY A 67 -4.79 9.84 1.26
C GLY A 67 -5.51 10.30 -0.01
N SER A 68 -4.80 10.97 -0.92
CA SER A 68 -5.32 11.41 -2.23
C SER A 68 -5.11 10.39 -3.35
N MET A 69 -4.52 9.22 -3.09
CA MET A 69 -4.49 8.17 -4.09
C MET A 69 -5.94 7.82 -4.47
N PRO A 70 -6.30 7.90 -5.77
CA PRO A 70 -7.62 7.53 -6.21
C PRO A 70 -7.91 6.13 -5.67
N ARG A 71 -8.97 5.99 -4.88
CA ARG A 71 -9.49 4.66 -4.50
C ARG A 71 -9.60 3.91 -5.81
N ALA A 72 -8.78 2.88 -6.00
CA ALA A 72 -8.79 2.06 -7.20
C ALA A 72 -10.25 1.75 -7.51
N GLU A 73 -10.76 2.35 -8.60
CA GLU A 73 -12.13 2.12 -9.03
C GLU A 73 -12.30 0.61 -9.07
N ARG A 74 -13.33 0.12 -8.37
CA ARG A 74 -13.68 -1.29 -8.43
C ARG A 74 -13.70 -1.64 -9.92
N PRO A 75 -12.87 -2.60 -10.38
CA PRO A 75 -12.80 -2.92 -11.79
C PRO A 75 -14.24 -3.17 -12.25
N ARG A 76 -14.69 -2.35 -13.21
CA ARG A 76 -16.00 -2.55 -13.85
C ARG A 76 -16.09 -4.03 -14.24
N PRO A 77 -17.26 -4.67 -14.10
CA PRO A 77 -17.44 -6.04 -14.57
C PRO A 77 -17.01 -6.06 -16.04
N GLN A 78 -15.86 -6.65 -16.32
CA GLN A 78 -15.44 -6.86 -17.69
C GLN A 78 -16.52 -7.76 -18.29
N GLU A 79 -17.02 -7.37 -19.47
CA GLU A 79 -17.90 -8.20 -20.27
C GLU A 79 -17.40 -9.65 -20.25
N PRO A 80 -18.30 -10.65 -20.16
CA PRO A 80 -17.92 -12.04 -20.10
C PRO A 80 -17.05 -12.32 -21.32
N ARG A 81 -15.73 -12.39 -21.09
CA ARG A 81 -14.79 -12.82 -22.11
C ARG A 81 -15.31 -14.16 -22.62
N PRO A 82 -15.21 -14.43 -23.93
CA PRO A 82 -15.58 -15.73 -24.49
C PRO A 82 -14.93 -16.82 -23.63
N PRO A 83 -15.52 -18.03 -23.53
CA PRO A 83 -15.00 -19.13 -22.74
C PRO A 83 -13.69 -19.63 -23.36
N VAL A 84 -12.64 -18.81 -23.30
CA VAL A 84 -11.26 -19.24 -23.32
C VAL A 84 -11.22 -20.30 -22.23
N SER A 85 -10.97 -21.54 -22.64
CA SER A 85 -11.17 -22.69 -21.76
C SER A 85 -10.44 -22.43 -20.45
N GLN A 86 -11.09 -22.73 -19.33
CA GLN A 86 -10.51 -22.54 -17.99
C GLN A 86 -9.09 -23.17 -17.90
N LEU A 87 -8.83 -24.18 -18.73
CA LEU A 87 -7.53 -24.78 -18.97
C LEU A 87 -6.49 -23.79 -19.53
N ILE A 88 -6.80 -23.01 -20.57
CA ILE A 88 -5.87 -22.00 -21.11
C ILE A 88 -5.53 -20.95 -20.05
N GLU A 89 -6.52 -20.51 -19.27
CA GLU A 89 -6.29 -19.56 -18.18
C GLU A 89 -5.38 -20.18 -17.10
N LEU A 90 -5.61 -21.44 -16.74
CA LEU A 90 -4.79 -22.15 -15.78
C LEU A 90 -3.35 -22.35 -16.28
N VAL A 91 -3.15 -22.74 -17.55
CA VAL A 91 -1.83 -22.89 -18.16
C VAL A 91 -1.09 -21.55 -18.17
N ARG A 92 -1.77 -20.45 -18.53
CA ARG A 92 -1.17 -19.10 -18.47
C ARG A 92 -0.81 -18.72 -17.04
N LEU A 93 -1.64 -19.06 -16.05
CA LEU A 93 -1.37 -18.78 -14.64
C LEU A 93 -0.16 -19.56 -14.13
N ILE A 94 -0.03 -20.84 -14.50
CA ILE A 94 1.12 -21.70 -14.15
C ILE A 94 2.41 -21.13 -14.74
N ARG A 95 2.42 -20.81 -16.04
CA ARG A 95 3.59 -20.18 -16.68
C ARG A 95 3.96 -18.86 -16.01
N ARG A 96 2.97 -18.03 -15.68
CA ARG A 96 3.21 -16.75 -15.01
C ARG A 96 3.70 -16.90 -13.58
N ALA A 97 3.32 -17.98 -12.89
CA ALA A 97 3.74 -18.26 -11.52
C ALA A 97 5.25 -18.53 -11.43
N GLU A 98 5.93 -18.94 -12.51
CA GLU A 98 7.39 -19.10 -12.53
C GLU A 98 8.13 -17.83 -12.13
N TYR A 99 7.69 -16.66 -12.61
CA TYR A 99 8.36 -15.38 -12.41
C TYR A 99 7.55 -14.34 -11.62
N SER A 100 6.26 -14.57 -11.37
CA SER A 100 5.39 -13.61 -10.69
C SER A 100 4.92 -14.11 -9.30
N PRO A 101 5.37 -13.48 -8.19
CA PRO A 101 4.89 -13.81 -6.84
C PRO A 101 3.37 -13.66 -6.69
N ALA A 102 2.77 -12.70 -7.40
CA ALA A 102 1.31 -12.50 -7.41
C ALA A 102 0.59 -13.69 -8.05
N ALA A 103 1.11 -14.21 -9.17
CA ALA A 103 0.55 -15.39 -9.82
C ALA A 103 0.70 -16.66 -8.96
N ARG A 104 1.84 -16.83 -8.26
CA ARG A 104 2.02 -17.93 -7.28
C ARG A 104 0.97 -17.89 -6.18
N ARG A 105 0.71 -16.70 -5.62
CA ARG A 105 -0.33 -16.51 -4.59
C ARG A 105 -1.73 -16.84 -5.11
N GLU A 106 -2.04 -16.42 -6.32
CA GLU A 106 -3.34 -16.73 -6.93
C GLU A 106 -3.50 -18.24 -7.20
N LEU A 107 -2.44 -18.89 -7.69
CA LEU A 107 -2.44 -20.34 -7.89
C LEU A 107 -2.58 -21.09 -6.55
N GLY A 108 -1.83 -20.70 -5.52
CA GLY A 108 -1.93 -21.25 -4.17
C GLY A 108 -3.32 -21.08 -3.55
N ARG A 109 -3.99 -19.94 -3.78
CA ARG A 109 -5.38 -19.72 -3.37
C ARG A 109 -6.36 -20.67 -4.05
N ARG A 110 -6.21 -20.89 -5.36
CA ARG A 110 -7.06 -21.82 -6.12
C ARG A 110 -6.86 -23.25 -5.63
N LEU A 111 -5.62 -23.68 -5.45
CA LEU A 111 -5.29 -25.00 -4.90
C LEU A 111 -5.78 -25.17 -3.47
N SER A 112 -5.68 -24.14 -2.63
CA SER A 112 -6.18 -24.16 -1.25
C SER A 112 -7.69 -24.40 -1.18
N ARG A 113 -8.46 -23.77 -2.07
CA ARG A 113 -9.92 -24.03 -2.17
C ARG A 113 -10.20 -25.48 -2.52
N THR A 114 -9.46 -26.04 -3.48
CA THR A 114 -9.58 -27.46 -3.86
C THR A 114 -9.19 -28.38 -2.70
N ALA A 115 -8.07 -28.12 -2.03
CA ALA A 115 -7.57 -28.88 -0.89
C ALA A 115 -8.59 -28.89 0.26
N VAL A 116 -9.11 -27.71 0.64
CA VAL A 116 -10.15 -27.58 1.67
C VAL A 116 -11.43 -28.30 1.26
N GLY A 117 -11.83 -28.24 -0.01
CA GLY A 117 -12.98 -28.97 -0.54
C GLY A 117 -12.80 -30.49 -0.45
N ILE A 118 -11.61 -31.00 -0.78
CA ILE A 118 -11.25 -32.42 -0.63
C ILE A 118 -11.34 -32.82 0.84
N ARG A 119 -10.69 -32.07 1.74
CA ARG A 119 -10.68 -32.33 3.18
C ARG A 119 -12.09 -32.37 3.76
N ALA A 120 -12.91 -31.36 3.44
CA ALA A 120 -14.27 -31.27 3.95
C ALA A 120 -15.14 -32.44 3.51
N ARG A 121 -14.99 -32.91 2.26
CA ARG A 121 -15.72 -34.06 1.74
C ARG A 121 -15.21 -35.40 2.27
N ARG A 122 -13.89 -35.56 2.42
CA ARG A 122 -13.27 -36.85 2.77
C ARG A 122 -13.20 -37.08 4.27
N GLU A 123 -12.83 -36.06 5.05
CA GLU A 123 -12.62 -36.16 6.49
C GLU A 123 -13.86 -35.70 7.29
N GLY A 124 -14.91 -35.21 6.63
CA GLY A 124 -16.10 -34.66 7.31
C GLY A 124 -15.84 -33.38 8.10
N VAL A 125 -14.69 -32.72 7.88
CA VAL A 125 -14.30 -31.49 8.59
C VAL A 125 -15.07 -30.29 8.01
N PRO A 126 -15.70 -29.45 8.84
CA PRO A 126 -16.35 -28.23 8.35
C PRO A 126 -15.38 -27.34 7.56
N PRO A 127 -15.76 -26.78 6.39
CA PRO A 127 -14.87 -25.97 5.58
C PRO A 127 -14.21 -24.79 6.33
N ARG A 128 -14.95 -24.18 7.28
CA ARG A 128 -14.42 -23.10 8.13
C ARG A 128 -13.25 -23.56 9.01
N GLN A 129 -13.34 -24.76 9.57
CA GLN A 129 -12.28 -25.36 10.39
C GLN A 129 -11.08 -25.74 9.52
N ALA A 130 -11.30 -26.36 8.35
CA ALA A 130 -10.24 -26.68 7.41
C ALA A 130 -9.44 -25.44 6.97
N TRP A 131 -10.11 -24.31 6.72
CA TRP A 131 -9.45 -23.02 6.46
C TRP A 131 -8.69 -22.46 7.68
N ALA A 132 -9.20 -22.68 8.89
CA ALA A 132 -8.53 -22.24 10.11
C ALA A 132 -7.24 -23.04 10.34
N ASP A 133 -7.29 -24.36 10.16
CA ASP A 133 -6.12 -25.23 10.26
C ASP A 133 -5.07 -24.93 9.19
N LEU A 134 -5.51 -24.69 7.95
CA LEU A 134 -4.61 -24.30 6.85
C LEU A 134 -3.87 -23.00 7.14
N ARG A 135 -4.59 -21.98 7.64
CA ARG A 135 -3.97 -20.69 7.99
C ARG A 135 -3.06 -20.79 9.22
N ALA A 136 -3.35 -21.72 10.13
CA ALA A 136 -2.53 -21.99 11.30
C ALA A 136 -1.33 -22.90 11.01
N GLY A 137 -1.20 -23.42 9.77
CA GLY A 137 -0.14 -24.37 9.41
C GLY A 137 -0.26 -25.73 10.10
N ARG A 138 -1.43 -26.07 10.68
CA ARG A 138 -1.67 -27.38 11.31
C ARG A 138 -2.00 -28.48 10.30
N TRP A 139 -2.42 -28.08 9.11
CA TRP A 139 -2.76 -28.96 8.01
C TRP A 139 -2.50 -28.23 6.70
N PRO A 140 -1.93 -28.86 5.67
CA PRO A 140 -1.38 -30.22 5.65
C PRO A 140 -0.12 -30.39 6.52
N GLN A 141 0.23 -31.63 6.86
CA GLN A 141 1.47 -31.93 7.60
C GLN A 141 2.70 -31.93 6.67
N GLU A 142 2.48 -32.19 5.39
CA GLU A 142 3.51 -32.17 4.37
C GLU A 142 3.93 -30.72 4.07
N GLU A 143 5.12 -30.34 4.51
CA GLU A 143 5.66 -28.97 4.40
C GLU A 143 5.64 -28.45 2.96
N GLU A 144 5.97 -29.31 1.99
CA GLU A 144 5.95 -29.00 0.56
C GLU A 144 4.56 -28.58 0.08
N LEU A 145 3.51 -29.26 0.55
CA LEU A 145 2.14 -28.92 0.21
C LEU A 145 1.74 -27.61 0.88
N LEU A 146 2.13 -27.41 2.14
CA LEU A 146 1.84 -26.17 2.88
C LEU A 146 2.47 -24.95 2.19
N LEU A 147 3.71 -25.05 1.70
CA LEU A 147 4.40 -23.98 0.97
C LEU A 147 3.65 -23.55 -0.29
N VAL A 148 3.07 -24.50 -1.03
CA VAL A 148 2.32 -24.20 -2.26
C VAL A 148 0.94 -23.63 -1.96
N LEU A 149 0.26 -24.14 -0.92
CA LEU A 149 -1.08 -23.69 -0.53
C LEU A 149 -1.04 -22.30 0.12
N VAL A 150 -0.07 -22.05 0.99
CA VAL A 150 0.10 -20.80 1.76
C VAL A 150 1.46 -20.18 1.44
N PRO A 151 1.63 -19.60 0.25
CA PRO A 151 2.91 -19.06 -0.15
C PRO A 151 3.34 -17.89 0.77
N PRO A 152 4.55 -17.90 1.36
CA PRO A 152 5.08 -16.79 2.14
C PRO A 152 4.98 -15.44 1.43
N ARG A 153 4.75 -14.38 2.22
CA ARG A 153 4.59 -13.03 1.68
C ARG A 153 5.89 -12.53 1.03
N PHE A 154 7.05 -12.76 1.64
CA PHE A 154 8.38 -12.46 1.12
C PHE A 154 9.44 -12.92 2.16
N PRO A 155 10.69 -13.22 1.77
CA PRO A 155 11.16 -13.60 0.43
C PRO A 155 10.86 -15.07 0.13
N TRP A 156 10.54 -15.38 -1.13
CA TRP A 156 10.64 -16.76 -1.57
C TRP A 156 12.13 -17.12 -1.62
N PRO A 157 12.57 -18.30 -1.19
CA PRO A 157 13.97 -18.69 -1.30
C PRO A 157 14.45 -18.44 -2.74
N ALA A 158 15.50 -17.63 -2.88
CA ALA A 158 15.91 -17.03 -4.16
C ALA A 158 16.47 -18.04 -5.17
N ARG A 159 16.65 -19.31 -4.79
CA ARG A 159 17.13 -20.41 -5.66
C ARG A 159 16.02 -21.15 -6.41
N THR A 160 14.77 -20.72 -6.29
CA THR A 160 13.60 -21.64 -6.40
C THR A 160 12.67 -21.25 -7.56
N GLY A 161 13.23 -20.85 -8.72
CA GLY A 161 12.45 -20.75 -9.96
C GLY A 161 12.07 -22.15 -10.47
N GLN A 162 13.08 -23.01 -10.65
CA GLN A 162 12.89 -24.42 -11.06
C GLN A 162 12.20 -25.25 -9.97
N ASN A 163 12.59 -25.08 -8.71
CA ASN A 163 11.98 -25.82 -7.58
C ASN A 163 10.50 -25.48 -7.35
N TYR A 164 9.97 -24.32 -7.80
CA TYR A 164 8.56 -23.99 -7.58
C TYR A 164 7.63 -24.88 -8.40
N LEU A 165 7.94 -25.09 -9.69
CA LEU A 165 7.12 -25.96 -10.54
C LEU A 165 7.16 -27.41 -10.08
N GLU A 166 8.32 -27.87 -9.61
CA GLU A 166 8.47 -29.21 -9.02
C GLU A 166 7.64 -29.34 -7.74
N SER A 167 7.74 -28.37 -6.83
CA SER A 167 6.91 -28.33 -5.61
C SER A 167 5.42 -28.28 -5.93
N LEU A 168 5.04 -27.51 -6.96
CA LEU A 168 3.66 -27.40 -7.45
C LEU A 168 3.17 -28.74 -8.02
N SER A 169 3.97 -29.42 -8.84
CA SER A 169 3.65 -30.75 -9.40
C SER A 169 3.42 -31.75 -8.28
N ARG A 170 4.36 -31.81 -7.32
CA ARG A 170 4.28 -32.69 -6.16
C ARG A 170 3.07 -32.39 -5.27
N ALA A 171 2.77 -31.11 -5.06
CA ALA A 171 1.56 -30.69 -4.35
C ALA A 171 0.28 -31.15 -5.06
N VAL A 172 0.20 -31.04 -6.38
CA VAL A 172 -0.96 -31.51 -7.16
C VAL A 172 -1.08 -33.03 -7.10
N GLU A 173 0.03 -33.76 -7.17
CA GLU A 173 0.05 -35.22 -7.01
C GLU A 173 -0.45 -35.65 -5.62
N LEU A 174 0.06 -35.03 -4.55
CA LEU A 174 -0.39 -35.30 -3.18
C LEU A 174 -1.88 -35.00 -2.99
N LEU A 175 -2.38 -33.89 -3.55
CA LEU A 175 -3.81 -33.57 -3.52
C LEU A 175 -4.64 -34.58 -4.32
N SER A 176 -4.14 -35.04 -5.47
CA SER A 176 -4.79 -36.07 -6.29
C SER A 176 -4.87 -37.40 -5.54
N LEU A 177 -3.79 -37.81 -4.86
CA LEU A 177 -3.75 -39.01 -4.01
C LEU A 177 -4.75 -38.91 -2.84
N LYS A 178 -4.76 -37.78 -2.11
CA LYS A 178 -5.73 -37.52 -1.04
C LYS A 178 -7.17 -37.49 -1.57
N ALA A 179 -7.40 -36.89 -2.74
CA ALA A 179 -8.71 -36.86 -3.39
C ALA A 179 -9.24 -38.25 -3.77
N ARG A 180 -8.35 -39.16 -4.19
CA ARG A 180 -8.70 -40.56 -4.53
C ARG A 180 -8.95 -41.44 -3.30
N GLY A 181 -8.56 -41.00 -2.10
CA GLY A 181 -8.68 -41.78 -0.86
C GLY A 181 -7.49 -42.73 -0.63
N GLY A 182 -6.34 -42.44 -1.22
CA GLY A 182 -5.18 -43.34 -1.30
C GLY A 182 -4.20 -43.30 -0.14
N ILE A 183 -4.49 -42.60 0.96
CA ILE A 183 -3.68 -42.68 2.18
C ILE A 183 -4.56 -43.27 3.27
N ARG A 184 -4.73 -44.59 3.25
CA ARG A 184 -4.98 -45.31 4.50
C ARG A 184 -3.69 -45.12 5.29
N GLU A 185 -3.69 -44.16 6.21
CA GLU A 185 -2.61 -44.02 7.19
C GLU A 185 -2.44 -45.40 7.84
N ALA A 186 -1.36 -46.09 7.48
CA ALA A 186 -0.89 -47.23 8.23
C ALA A 186 -0.54 -46.68 9.62
N ARG A 187 -1.46 -46.88 10.57
CA ARG A 187 -1.23 -46.62 11.99
C ARG A 187 -0.08 -47.45 12.51
#